data_AF-A0A4P9VZD3-F1
#
_entry.id   AF-A0A4P9VZD3-F1
#
_cell.length_a   1.000
_cell.length_b   1.000
_cell.length_c   1.000
_cell.angle_alpha   90.00
_cell.angle_beta   90.00
_cell.angle_gamma   90.00
#
_symmetry.space_group_name_H-M   'P 1'
#
loop_
_entity.id
_entity.type
_entity.pdbx_description
1 polymer ?
#
loop_
_entity_poly.entity_id
_entity_poly.type
_entity_poly.pdbx_seq_one_letter_code
_entity_poly.pdbx_strand_id
1 'polypeptide(L)'
;MSDSVAHALQEAAHAVELQVADFESAAASTEKQSAVARSELLKLPPSRERKELEADRLQLVKLREKMAVLERKQTTKVKLNVGGHQFETSVDTLRSAGDSFLECLFGGKWIAKSDENDGSIFIDRDGRNFHHILFRDGAKAVLPSYANTL
;
A
#
# COMPACT_ATOMS: atom_id res chain seq x y z
N MET A 1 12.56 -38.77 53.71
CA MET A 1 11.39 -38.17 53.02
C MET A 1 11.65 -37.88 51.54
N SER A 2 12.89 -37.98 51.04
CA SER A 2 13.28 -37.72 49.64
C SER A 2 12.82 -38.78 48.63
N ASP A 3 12.79 -40.06 48.99
CA ASP A 3 12.67 -41.16 48.02
C ASP A 3 11.23 -41.39 47.52
N SER A 4 10.23 -41.09 48.35
CA SER A 4 8.81 -41.19 47.98
C SER A 4 8.40 -40.09 46.98
N VAL A 5 8.99 -38.90 47.09
CA VAL A 5 8.76 -37.79 46.15
C VAL A 5 9.44 -38.07 44.81
N ALA A 6 10.63 -38.68 44.82
CA ALA A 6 11.32 -39.10 43.60
C ALA A 6 10.53 -40.17 42.81
N HIS A 7 9.96 -41.16 43.50
CA HIS A 7 9.14 -42.19 42.85
C HIS A 7 7.84 -41.63 42.26
N ALA A 8 7.15 -40.75 42.98
CA ALA A 8 5.93 -40.10 42.49
C ALA A 8 6.20 -39.19 41.28
N LEU A 9 7.34 -38.49 41.25
CA LEU A 9 7.76 -37.68 40.09
C LEU A 9 8.11 -38.55 38.87
N GLN A 10 8.73 -39.71 39.08
CA GLN A 10 9.04 -40.68 38.01
C GLN A 10 7.77 -41.25 37.37
N GLU A 11 6.78 -41.59 38.18
CA GLU A 11 5.49 -42.11 37.73
C GLU A 11 4.68 -41.06 36.96
N ALA A 12 4.67 -39.81 37.46
CA ALA A 12 4.05 -38.68 36.77
C ALA A 12 4.73 -38.38 35.42
N ALA A 13 6.06 -38.46 35.33
CA ALA A 13 6.80 -38.26 34.09
C ALA A 13 6.45 -39.32 33.03
N HIS A 14 6.40 -40.60 33.42
CA HIS A 14 6.03 -41.70 32.53
C HIS A 14 4.56 -41.59 32.06
N ALA A 15 3.66 -41.14 32.93
CA ALA A 15 2.26 -40.90 32.55
C ALA A 15 2.13 -39.76 31.52
N VAL A 16 2.94 -38.71 31.63
CA VAL A 16 2.97 -37.60 30.65
C VAL A 16 3.54 -38.08 29.31
N GLU A 17 4.61 -38.88 29.30
CA GLU A 17 5.18 -39.43 28.06
C GLU A 17 4.17 -40.31 27.31
N LEU A 18 3.41 -41.15 28.03
CA LEU A 18 2.34 -41.96 27.43
C LEU A 18 1.25 -41.09 26.78
N GLN A 19 0.84 -40.02 27.45
CA GLN A 19 -0.16 -39.08 26.92
C GLN A 19 0.34 -38.32 25.68
N VAL A 20 1.63 -37.97 25.64
CA VAL A 20 2.25 -37.33 24.47
C VAL A 20 2.27 -38.28 23.27
N ALA A 21 2.63 -39.55 23.47
CA ALA A 21 2.64 -40.55 22.40
C ALA A 21 1.24 -40.80 21.81
N ASP A 22 0.21 -40.85 22.66
CA ASP A 22 -1.18 -40.99 22.22
C ASP A 22 -1.62 -39.76 21.39
N PHE A 23 -1.24 -38.55 21.81
CA PHE A 23 -1.57 -37.31 21.08
C PHE A 23 -0.85 -37.21 19.73
N GLU A 24 0.43 -37.59 19.66
CA GLU A 24 1.20 -37.63 18.42
C GLU A 24 0.61 -38.64 17.41
N SER A 25 0.15 -39.80 17.90
CA SER A 25 -0.51 -40.80 17.05
C SER A 25 -1.86 -40.30 16.49
N ALA A 26 -2.62 -39.52 17.29
CA ALA A 26 -3.86 -38.88 16.86
C ALA A 26 -3.62 -37.74 15.86
N ALA A 27 -2.56 -36.96 16.04
CA ALA A 27 -2.12 -35.92 15.09
C ALA A 27 -1.69 -36.52 13.75
N ALA A 28 -0.91 -37.62 13.77
CA ALA A 28 -0.50 -38.31 12.55
C ALA A 28 -1.68 -38.96 11.79
N SER A 29 -2.72 -39.41 12.51
CA SER A 29 -3.94 -39.97 11.90
C SER A 29 -4.80 -38.89 11.24
N THR A 30 -4.95 -37.73 11.89
CA THR A 30 -5.70 -36.58 11.33
C THR A 30 -4.97 -35.92 10.16
N GLU A 31 -3.64 -35.87 10.17
CA GLU A 31 -2.84 -35.39 9.04
C GLU A 31 -2.96 -36.33 7.83
N LYS A 32 -2.93 -37.66 8.06
CA LYS A 32 -3.17 -38.65 6.99
C LYS A 32 -4.59 -38.55 6.44
N GLN A 33 -5.61 -38.42 7.30
CA GLN A 33 -7.00 -38.25 6.87
C GLN A 33 -7.23 -36.94 6.11
N SER A 34 -6.60 -35.84 6.53
CA SER A 34 -6.69 -34.54 5.85
C SER A 34 -5.90 -34.48 4.53
N ALA A 35 -4.79 -35.20 4.42
CA ALA A 35 -4.05 -35.38 3.16
C ALA A 35 -4.86 -36.19 2.13
N VAL A 36 -5.57 -37.23 2.58
CA VAL A 36 -6.48 -38.02 1.73
C VAL A 36 -7.63 -37.14 1.24
N ALA A 37 -8.28 -36.39 2.12
CA ALA A 37 -9.37 -35.47 1.76
C ALA A 37 -8.91 -34.36 0.78
N ARG A 38 -7.70 -33.82 0.96
CA ARG A 38 -7.09 -32.85 0.01
C ARG A 38 -6.84 -33.47 -1.35
N SER A 39 -6.37 -34.72 -1.39
CA SER A 39 -6.07 -35.42 -2.64
C SER A 39 -7.33 -35.76 -3.45
N GLU A 40 -8.47 -35.99 -2.79
CA GLU A 40 -9.76 -36.22 -3.45
C GLU A 40 -10.39 -34.93 -3.98
N LEU A 41 -10.28 -33.82 -3.23
CA LEU A 41 -10.79 -32.51 -3.69
C LEU A 41 -10.11 -32.04 -5.00
N LEU A 42 -8.86 -32.44 -5.20
CA LEU A 42 -8.06 -32.13 -6.40
C LEU A 42 -8.44 -32.99 -7.62
N LYS A 43 -9.07 -34.16 -7.41
CA LYS A 43 -9.46 -35.10 -8.47
C LYS A 43 -10.85 -34.80 -9.06
N LEU A 44 -11.62 -33.91 -8.46
CA LEU A 44 -12.93 -33.52 -8.99
C LEU A 44 -12.76 -32.73 -10.29
N PRO A 45 -13.42 -33.13 -11.40
CA PRO A 45 -13.40 -32.37 -12.64
C PRO A 45 -13.91 -30.96 -12.35
N PRO A 46 -13.41 -29.93 -13.05
CA PRO A 46 -13.90 -28.59 -12.84
C PRO A 46 -15.37 -28.54 -13.30
N SER A 47 -16.28 -28.61 -12.32
CA SER A 47 -17.69 -28.33 -12.50
C SER A 47 -17.85 -26.98 -13.22
N ARG A 48 -18.93 -26.81 -14.00
CA ARG A 48 -19.19 -25.58 -14.78
C ARG A 48 -19.00 -24.30 -13.96
N GLU A 49 -19.34 -24.36 -12.68
CA GLU A 49 -19.12 -23.30 -11.68
C GLU A 49 -17.65 -22.83 -11.58
N ARG A 50 -16.64 -23.70 -11.72
CA ARG A 50 -15.22 -23.29 -11.71
C ARG A 50 -14.85 -22.47 -12.95
N LYS A 51 -15.43 -22.78 -14.11
CA LYS A 51 -15.17 -22.04 -15.36
C LYS A 51 -15.81 -20.66 -15.35
N GLU A 52 -17.02 -20.55 -14.81
CA GLU A 52 -17.68 -19.26 -14.60
C GLU A 52 -16.91 -18.41 -13.59
N LEU A 53 -16.47 -18.99 -12.46
CA LEU A 53 -15.62 -18.30 -11.49
C LEU A 53 -14.28 -17.83 -12.08
N GLU A 54 -13.66 -18.62 -12.96
CA GLU A 54 -12.44 -18.22 -13.66
C GLU A 54 -12.68 -17.07 -14.63
N ALA A 55 -13.79 -17.09 -15.36
CA ALA A 55 -14.18 -16.01 -16.26
C ALA A 55 -14.47 -14.71 -15.49
N ASP A 56 -15.20 -14.79 -14.38
CA ASP A 56 -15.50 -13.66 -13.50
C ASP A 56 -14.21 -13.09 -12.88
N ARG A 57 -13.31 -13.96 -12.42
CA ARG A 57 -12.00 -13.56 -11.88
C ARG A 57 -11.16 -12.85 -12.93
N LEU A 58 -11.17 -13.31 -14.18
CA LEU A 58 -10.45 -12.65 -15.28
C LEU A 58 -11.04 -11.27 -15.61
N GLN A 59 -12.37 -11.14 -15.59
CA GLN A 59 -13.02 -9.85 -15.79
C GLN A 59 -12.68 -8.86 -14.67
N LEU A 60 -12.65 -9.30 -13.42
CA LEU A 60 -12.27 -8.46 -12.28
C LEU A 60 -10.82 -7.97 -12.37
N VAL A 61 -9.88 -8.82 -12.79
CA VAL A 61 -8.48 -8.41 -13.03
C VAL A 61 -8.42 -7.35 -14.13
N LYS A 62 -9.13 -7.56 -15.24
CA LYS A 62 -9.16 -6.61 -16.36
C LYS A 62 -9.81 -5.27 -16.00
N LEU A 63 -10.86 -5.28 -15.18
CA LEU A 63 -11.48 -4.08 -14.63
C LEU A 63 -10.53 -3.34 -13.69
N ARG A 64 -9.84 -4.06 -12.79
CA ARG A 64 -8.83 -3.50 -11.91
C ARG A 64 -7.68 -2.84 -12.68
N GLU A 65 -7.18 -3.48 -13.72
CA GLU A 65 -6.13 -2.90 -14.58
C GLU A 65 -6.60 -1.61 -15.25
N LYS A 66 -7.82 -1.58 -15.78
CA LYS A 66 -8.41 -0.37 -16.36
C LYS A 66 -8.58 0.74 -15.32
N MET A 67 -9.01 0.40 -14.10
CA MET A 67 -9.13 1.36 -13.00
C MET A 67 -7.77 1.92 -12.57
N ALA A 68 -6.72 1.08 -12.50
CA ALA A 68 -5.37 1.53 -12.15
C ALA A 68 -4.79 2.55 -13.16
N VAL A 69 -5.13 2.41 -14.45
CA VAL A 69 -4.73 3.39 -15.49
C VAL A 69 -5.46 4.73 -15.30
N LEU A 70 -6.72 4.71 -14.89
CA LEU A 70 -7.49 5.92 -14.61
C LEU A 70 -7.06 6.59 -13.30
N GLU A 71 -6.75 5.80 -12.27
CA GLU A 71 -6.24 6.28 -10.99
C GLU A 71 -4.87 6.97 -11.11
N ARG A 72 -3.98 6.50 -11.99
CA ARG A 72 -2.71 7.18 -12.29
C ARG A 72 -2.86 8.61 -12.81
N LYS A 73 -4.06 9.00 -13.25
CA LYS A 73 -4.39 10.34 -13.75
C LYS A 73 -5.38 11.10 -12.88
N GLN A 74 -5.86 10.52 -11.77
CA GLN A 74 -6.50 11.31 -10.72
C GLN A 74 -5.43 12.05 -9.95
N THR A 75 -4.87 13.06 -10.62
CA THR A 75 -3.94 13.99 -10.01
C THR A 75 -4.74 14.75 -8.96
N THR A 76 -4.46 14.52 -7.67
CA THR A 76 -5.08 15.28 -6.59
C THR A 76 -4.80 16.76 -6.83
N LYS A 77 -5.86 17.53 -7.07
CA LYS A 77 -5.74 18.96 -7.28
C LYS A 77 -5.46 19.64 -5.94
N VAL A 78 -4.56 20.61 -5.96
CA VAL A 78 -4.15 21.38 -4.79
C VAL A 78 -4.25 22.86 -5.10
N LYS A 79 -4.73 23.62 -4.10
CA LYS A 79 -4.81 25.07 -4.15
C LYS A 79 -3.60 25.66 -3.42
N LEU A 80 -2.97 26.63 -4.04
CA LEU A 80 -1.79 27.33 -3.53
C LEU A 80 -2.08 28.82 -3.47
N ASN A 81 -1.62 29.47 -2.41
CA ASN A 81 -1.61 30.93 -2.30
C ASN A 81 -0.15 31.39 -2.16
N VAL A 82 0.39 32.03 -3.19
CA VAL A 82 1.80 32.45 -3.25
C VAL A 82 1.88 33.97 -3.18
N GLY A 83 2.22 34.50 -2.01
CA GLY A 83 2.34 35.95 -1.78
C GLY A 83 1.07 36.73 -2.10
N GLY A 84 -0.12 36.10 -1.96
CA GLY A 84 -1.42 36.68 -2.29
C GLY A 84 -1.99 36.27 -3.65
N HIS A 85 -1.23 35.56 -4.48
CA HIS A 85 -1.71 35.03 -5.76
C HIS A 85 -2.24 33.60 -5.61
N GLN A 86 -3.48 33.37 -6.05
CA GLN A 86 -4.09 32.05 -6.02
C GLN A 86 -3.74 31.24 -7.27
N PHE A 87 -3.30 30.00 -7.06
CA PHE A 87 -3.01 29.03 -8.11
C PHE A 87 -3.69 27.70 -7.80
N GLU A 88 -4.16 27.02 -8.83
CA GLU A 88 -4.67 25.65 -8.75
C GLU A 88 -3.81 24.78 -9.67
N THR A 89 -3.26 23.71 -9.12
CA THR A 89 -2.40 22.78 -9.88
C THR A 89 -2.55 21.37 -9.33
N SER A 90 -1.86 20.42 -9.93
CA SER A 90 -1.85 19.04 -9.48
C SER A 90 -0.61 18.71 -8.65
N VAL A 91 -0.74 17.76 -7.70
CA VAL A 91 0.41 17.27 -6.92
C VAL A 91 1.50 16.70 -7.84
N ASP A 92 1.12 16.06 -8.93
CA ASP A 92 2.08 15.47 -9.89
C ASP A 92 2.92 16.56 -10.58
N THR A 93 2.30 17.68 -10.97
CA THR A 93 3.00 18.84 -11.52
C THR A 93 3.99 19.43 -10.51
N LEU A 94 3.63 19.48 -9.22
CA LEU A 94 4.51 20.00 -8.17
C LEU A 94 5.66 19.03 -7.83
N ARG A 95 5.45 17.72 -7.98
CA ARG A 95 6.46 16.68 -7.76
C ARG A 95 7.32 16.40 -9.00
N SER A 96 6.92 16.87 -10.18
CA SER A 96 7.66 16.69 -11.43
C SER A 96 9.10 17.21 -11.38
N ALA A 97 9.36 18.19 -10.50
CA ALA A 97 10.59 18.96 -10.51
C ALA A 97 11.80 18.27 -9.85
N GLY A 98 11.65 17.14 -9.15
CA GLY A 98 12.74 16.33 -8.58
C GLY A 98 13.61 17.06 -7.53
N ASP A 99 13.65 16.57 -6.28
CA ASP A 99 14.42 17.14 -5.15
C ASP A 99 14.19 18.65 -4.94
N SER A 100 13.00 19.15 -5.28
CA SER A 100 12.63 20.55 -5.10
C SER A 100 11.92 20.80 -3.76
N PHE A 101 11.87 22.06 -3.33
CA PHE A 101 11.09 22.49 -2.16
C PHE A 101 9.63 22.02 -2.24
N LEU A 102 9.03 22.09 -3.44
CA LEU A 102 7.65 21.66 -3.68
C LEU A 102 7.50 20.14 -3.56
N GLU A 103 8.46 19.36 -4.02
CA GLU A 103 8.43 17.91 -3.80
C GLU A 103 8.57 17.55 -2.33
N CYS A 104 9.39 18.24 -1.55
CA CYS A 104 9.46 18.03 -0.10
C CYS A 104 8.15 18.41 0.61
N LEU A 105 7.50 19.48 0.16
CA LEU A 105 6.24 19.98 0.70
C LEU A 105 5.07 19.01 0.43
N PHE A 106 5.00 18.46 -0.79
CA PHE A 106 3.93 17.55 -1.20
C PHE A 106 4.29 16.07 -1.07
N GLY A 107 5.54 15.74 -0.76
CA GLY A 107 6.03 14.38 -0.51
C GLY A 107 5.85 13.92 0.94
N GLY A 108 5.11 14.68 1.75
CA GLY A 108 4.82 14.33 3.15
C GLY A 108 5.96 14.55 4.13
N LYS A 109 7.09 15.14 3.69
CA LYS A 109 8.20 15.51 4.59
C LYS A 109 7.89 16.78 5.40
N TRP A 110 6.99 17.63 4.90
CA TRP A 110 6.54 18.85 5.56
C TRP A 110 5.01 18.89 5.62
N ILE A 111 4.47 19.09 6.81
CA ILE A 111 3.03 19.31 6.99
C ILE A 111 2.77 20.79 6.71
N ALA A 112 2.42 21.11 5.47
CA ALA A 112 1.95 22.45 5.14
C ALA A 112 0.61 22.69 5.86
N LYS A 113 0.51 23.76 6.65
CA LYS A 113 -0.77 24.19 7.20
C LYS A 113 -1.63 24.70 6.05
N SER A 114 -2.65 23.94 5.68
CA SER A 114 -3.70 24.40 4.80
C SER A 114 -4.57 25.41 5.54
N ASP A 115 -5.03 26.44 4.83
CA ASP A 115 -6.06 27.36 5.33
C ASP A 115 -7.33 26.57 5.71
N GLU A 116 -7.91 26.86 6.88
CA GLU A 116 -9.10 26.17 7.38
C GLU A 116 -10.35 26.46 6.53
N ASN A 117 -10.38 27.58 5.80
CA ASN A 117 -11.53 27.98 5.00
C ASN A 117 -11.51 27.37 3.60
N ASP A 118 -10.37 27.49 2.91
CA ASP A 118 -10.23 27.15 1.48
C ASP A 118 -9.33 25.93 1.21
N GLY A 119 -8.65 25.41 2.24
CA GLY A 119 -7.67 24.34 2.10
C GLY A 119 -6.41 24.73 1.34
N SER A 120 -6.20 26.04 1.10
CA SER A 120 -5.07 26.52 0.31
C SER A 120 -3.76 26.53 1.12
N ILE A 121 -2.66 26.15 0.49
CA ILE A 121 -1.33 26.20 1.13
C ILE A 121 -0.70 27.56 0.85
N PHE A 122 -0.36 28.29 1.91
CA PHE A 122 0.31 29.58 1.80
C PHE A 122 1.82 29.44 1.63
N ILE A 123 2.37 30.16 0.66
CA ILE A 123 3.80 30.27 0.38
C ILE A 123 4.15 31.77 0.40
N ASP A 124 5.04 32.13 1.31
CA ASP A 124 5.54 33.50 1.47
C ASP A 124 6.61 33.83 0.40
N ARG A 125 6.19 33.92 -0.86
CA ARG A 125 7.04 34.24 -2.03
C ARG A 125 6.28 35.11 -3.03
N ASP A 126 7.02 35.79 -3.90
CA ASP A 126 6.41 36.55 -5.01
C ASP A 126 5.73 35.59 -6.00
N GLY A 127 4.41 35.70 -6.12
CA GLY A 127 3.59 34.90 -7.02
C GLY A 127 3.73 35.27 -8.49
N ARG A 128 4.31 36.43 -8.83
CA ARG A 128 4.39 36.95 -10.20
C ARG A 128 5.06 35.99 -11.18
N ASN A 129 6.10 35.29 -10.73
CA ASN A 129 6.87 34.36 -11.55
C ASN A 129 6.53 32.89 -11.27
N PHE A 130 5.54 32.63 -10.39
CA PHE A 130 5.22 31.26 -9.96
C PHE A 130 4.63 30.41 -11.08
N HIS A 131 4.02 31.03 -12.09
CA HIS A 131 3.58 30.35 -13.31
C HIS A 131 4.73 29.60 -14.00
N HIS A 132 5.94 30.15 -14.06
CA HIS A 132 7.08 29.47 -14.67
C HIS A 132 7.49 28.18 -13.92
N ILE A 133 7.19 28.12 -12.63
CA ILE A 133 7.47 26.95 -11.79
C ILE A 133 6.44 25.84 -12.06
N LEU A 134 5.19 26.20 -12.36
CA LEU A 134 4.12 25.25 -12.67
C LEU A 134 4.22 24.64 -14.07
N PHE A 135 4.77 25.37 -15.05
CA PHE A 135 4.80 24.95 -16.46
C PHE A 135 6.00 24.06 -16.83
N ARG A 136 6.66 23.44 -15.85
CA ARG A 136 7.84 22.61 -16.08
C ARG A 136 7.52 21.19 -16.57
N ASP A 137 6.41 21.02 -17.29
CA ASP A 137 6.05 19.78 -17.97
C ASP A 137 6.83 19.67 -19.29
N GLY A 138 8.07 19.18 -19.23
CA GLY A 138 8.83 18.67 -20.39
C GLY A 138 9.23 19.66 -21.51
N ALA A 139 8.63 20.83 -21.58
CA ALA A 139 9.05 21.93 -22.43
C ALA A 139 9.98 22.82 -21.61
N LYS A 140 11.23 22.97 -22.05
CA LYS A 140 12.22 23.91 -21.49
C LYS A 140 11.50 25.21 -21.11
N ALA A 141 11.49 25.56 -19.83
CA ALA A 141 11.01 26.85 -19.39
C ALA A 141 11.86 27.93 -20.06
N VAL A 142 11.36 28.50 -21.16
CA VAL A 142 11.99 29.63 -21.82
C VAL A 142 11.64 30.85 -20.98
N LEU A 143 12.58 31.26 -20.13
CA LEU A 143 12.47 32.54 -19.46
C LEU A 143 12.47 33.64 -20.54
N PRO A 144 11.55 34.63 -20.47
CA PRO A 144 11.61 35.79 -21.34
C PRO A 144 12.98 36.47 -21.23
N SER A 145 13.56 36.88 -22.37
CA SER A 145 14.96 37.37 -22.45
C SER A 145 15.28 38.61 -21.59
N TYR A 146 14.28 39.25 -20.98
CA TYR A 146 14.47 40.38 -20.08
C TYR A 146 14.95 39.97 -18.66
N ALA A 147 15.02 38.68 -18.34
CA ALA A 147 15.46 38.22 -17.01
C ALA A 147 17.00 38.16 -16.82
N ASN A 148 17.79 38.51 -17.85
CA ASN A 148 19.26 38.44 -17.82
C ASN A 148 19.96 39.77 -17.46
N THR A 149 19.23 40.74 -16.91
CA THR A 149 19.83 42.03 -16.52
C THR A 149 19.43 42.40 -15.10
N LEU A 150 20.04 41.73 -14.12
CA LEU A 150 20.34 42.26 -12.78
C LEU A 150 21.65 41.67 -12.29
#